data_AF-A0A0G1NGG5-F1
#
_entry.id   AF-A0A0G1NGG5-F1
#
_cell.length_a   1.000
_cell.length_b   1.000
_cell.length_c   1.000
_cell.angle_alpha   90.00
_cell.angle_beta   90.00
_cell.angle_gamma   90.00
#
_symmetry.space_group_name_H-M   'P 1'
#
loop_
_entity.id
_entity.type
_entity.pdbx_description
1 polymer ?
#
loop_
_entity_poly.entity_id
_entity_poly.type
_entity_poly.pdbx_seq_one_letter_code
_entity_poly.pdbx_strand_id
1 'polypeptide(L)'
;MKKEGKKSVAKGIIGITSKGTGYVTSAGFDMDIQIEPQFLNTALHGDEVEFFVFPQIEKERLDGEIIRVLWRAKMEFVGTVDKRKGNAISFIVPDDKRMYTDIFISPAESGRVRNNWKVLVRIIKWDDPKKNPEGRIVKVLGKKG
;
A
#
# COMPACT_ATOMS: atom_id res chain seq x y z
N MET A 1 25.57 29.96 17.41
CA MET A 1 25.41 29.23 16.13
C MET A 1 24.05 28.54 16.15
N LYS A 2 23.12 28.94 15.26
CA LYS A 2 21.79 28.31 15.15
C LYS A 2 22.00 26.94 14.51
N LYS A 3 21.68 25.85 15.24
CA LYS A 3 21.58 24.51 14.65
C LYS A 3 20.43 24.56 13.64
N GLU A 4 20.72 24.59 12.34
CA GLU A 4 19.73 24.30 11.31
C GLU A 4 19.14 22.92 11.64
N GLY A 5 17.86 22.88 11.98
CA GLY A 5 17.17 21.62 12.26
C GLY A 5 17.31 20.73 11.03
N LYS A 6 17.94 19.56 11.20
CA LYS A 6 17.97 18.47 10.21
C LYS A 6 16.59 18.39 9.57
N LYS A 7 16.50 18.62 8.25
CA LYS A 7 15.23 18.50 7.51
C LYS A 7 14.60 17.16 7.85
N SER A 8 13.54 17.20 8.64
CA SER A 8 12.86 16.01 9.13
C SER A 8 12.03 15.34 8.03
N VAL A 9 11.83 16.04 6.90
CA VAL A 9 11.06 15.57 5.75
C VAL A 9 11.99 15.36 4.55
N ALA A 10 11.86 14.20 3.92
CA ALA A 10 12.64 13.81 2.75
C ALA A 10 11.80 13.00 1.76
N LYS A 11 12.41 12.65 0.62
CA LYS A 11 11.78 11.87 -0.46
C LYS A 11 12.58 10.61 -0.77
N GLY A 12 11.91 9.56 -1.20
CA GLY A 12 12.55 8.29 -1.53
C GLY A 12 11.60 7.30 -2.14
N ILE A 13 12.10 6.10 -2.41
CA ILE A 13 11.32 4.99 -2.94
C ILE A 13 11.05 4.01 -1.81
N ILE A 14 9.78 3.62 -1.63
CA ILE A 14 9.39 2.68 -0.59
C ILE A 14 9.37 1.22 -1.08
N GLY A 15 10.13 0.36 -0.42
CA GLY A 15 9.96 -1.09 -0.45
C GLY A 15 8.94 -1.52 0.61
N ILE A 16 8.02 -2.45 0.29
CA ILE A 16 7.08 -3.01 1.28
C ILE A 16 7.20 -4.53 1.26
N THR A 17 7.27 -5.12 2.44
CA THR A 17 7.37 -6.58 2.64
C THR A 17 5.99 -7.24 2.68
N SER A 18 5.93 -8.58 2.63
CA SER A 18 4.69 -9.33 2.78
C SER A 18 4.02 -9.16 4.16
N LYS A 19 4.76 -8.67 5.17
CA LYS A 19 4.23 -8.34 6.49
C LYS A 19 3.66 -6.91 6.59
N GLY A 20 3.79 -6.11 5.53
CA GLY A 20 3.40 -4.71 5.54
C GLY A 20 4.42 -3.77 6.17
N THR A 21 5.62 -4.23 6.53
CA THR A 21 6.71 -3.33 6.95
C THR A 21 7.31 -2.65 5.71
N GLY A 22 7.48 -1.33 5.78
CA GLY A 22 8.08 -0.51 4.75
C GLY A 22 9.54 -0.16 5.01
N TYR A 23 10.31 0.06 3.94
CA TYR A 23 11.68 0.56 3.98
C TYR A 23 11.85 1.61 2.89
N VAL A 24 12.23 2.84 3.27
CA VAL A 24 12.45 3.92 2.30
C VAL A 24 13.93 4.12 2.08
N THR A 25 14.36 3.97 0.83
CA THR A 25 15.70 4.32 0.38
C THR A 25 15.69 5.75 -0.16
N SER A 26 16.62 6.58 0.31
CA SER A 26 16.73 7.99 -0.07
C SER A 26 18.18 8.42 -0.13
N ALA A 27 18.55 9.19 -1.15
CA ALA A 27 19.94 9.66 -1.34
C ALA A 27 20.48 10.53 -0.19
N GLY A 28 19.59 11.06 0.67
CA GLY A 28 19.98 11.86 1.83
C GLY A 28 20.35 11.07 3.07
N PHE A 29 20.27 9.73 3.03
CA PHE A 29 20.48 8.85 4.18
C PHE A 29 21.32 7.64 3.79
N ASP A 30 22.31 7.30 4.61
CA ASP A 30 23.18 6.13 4.38
C ASP A 30 22.50 4.80 4.73
N MET A 31 21.38 4.86 5.45
CA MET A 31 20.59 3.70 5.86
C MET A 31 19.12 3.88 5.45
N ASP A 32 18.46 2.76 5.17
CA ASP A 32 17.02 2.76 4.92
C ASP A 32 16.23 3.17 6.16
N ILE A 33 15.17 3.92 5.93
CA ILE A 33 14.22 4.33 6.97
C ILE A 33 13.13 3.27 7.05
N GLN A 34 13.00 2.62 8.21
CA GLN A 34 11.91 1.69 8.47
C GLN A 34 10.60 2.45 8.73
N ILE A 35 9.53 1.94 8.11
CA ILE A 35 8.18 2.45 8.28
C ILE A 35 7.31 1.30 8.80
N GLU A 36 6.80 1.46 10.01
CA GLU A 36 5.85 0.50 10.57
C GLU A 36 4.53 0.52 9.78
N PRO A 37 3.77 -0.60 9.74
CA PRO A 37 2.54 -0.70 8.95
C PRO A 37 1.53 0.44 9.21
N GLN A 38 1.42 0.89 10.46
CA GLN A 38 0.52 1.98 10.86
C GLN A 38 0.94 3.36 10.32
N PHE A 39 2.20 3.50 9.90
CA PHE A 39 2.79 4.74 9.38
C PHE A 39 3.01 4.72 7.86
N LEU A 40 2.56 3.67 7.16
CA LEU A 40 2.60 3.60 5.70
C LEU A 40 1.64 4.58 5.01
N ASN A 41 0.62 5.05 5.74
CA ASN A 41 -0.49 5.76 5.15
C ASN A 41 -1.11 4.91 4.02
N THR A 42 -1.17 5.41 2.78
CA THR A 42 -1.67 4.65 1.62
C THR A 42 -0.56 4.20 0.68
N ALA A 43 0.72 4.28 1.08
CA ALA A 43 1.85 3.97 0.21
C ALA A 43 1.88 2.50 -0.22
N LEU A 44 2.20 2.27 -1.48
CA LEU A 44 2.33 0.94 -2.06
C LEU A 44 3.78 0.63 -2.40
N HIS A 45 4.09 -0.64 -2.55
CA HIS A 45 5.43 -1.07 -2.92
C HIS A 45 5.88 -0.42 -4.24
N GLY A 46 7.05 0.23 -4.19
CA GLY A 46 7.67 0.91 -5.31
C GLY A 46 7.27 2.37 -5.46
N ASP A 47 6.32 2.87 -4.66
CA ASP A 47 5.89 4.27 -4.74
C ASP A 47 7.03 5.24 -4.43
N GLU A 48 7.02 6.39 -5.09
CA GLU A 48 7.80 7.54 -4.66
C GLU A 48 7.01 8.27 -3.58
N VAL A 49 7.63 8.47 -2.42
CA VAL A 49 6.97 8.98 -1.21
C VAL A 49 7.71 10.17 -0.63
N GLU A 50 6.97 11.04 0.03
CA GLU A 50 7.49 12.00 0.99
C GLU A 50 7.25 11.46 2.40
N PHE A 51 8.29 11.47 3.23
CA PHE A 51 8.27 10.87 4.56
C PHE A 51 8.93 11.77 5.59
N PHE A 52 8.48 11.63 6.85
CA PHE A 52 9.08 12.24 8.02
C PHE A 52 9.98 11.21 8.73
N VAL A 53 11.16 11.63 9.18
CA VAL A 53 12.06 10.81 9.99
C VAL A 53 11.90 11.20 11.45
N PHE A 54 11.61 10.21 12.31
CA PHE A 54 11.44 10.46 13.73
C PHE A 54 12.77 10.89 14.39
N PRO A 55 12.72 11.71 15.45
CA PRO A 55 13.92 12.05 16.23
C PRO A 55 14.60 10.78 16.76
N GLN A 56 15.89 10.64 16.48
CA GLN A 56 16.63 9.42 16.78
C GLN A 56 17.40 9.53 18.10
N ILE A 57 17.48 8.43 18.83
CA ILE A 57 18.48 8.20 19.89
C ILE A 57 19.69 7.52 19.23
N GLU A 58 20.92 7.97 19.54
CA GLU A 58 22.13 7.48 18.86
C GLU A 58 22.23 5.95 18.80
N LYS A 59 22.59 5.41 17.62
CA LYS A 59 22.83 3.98 17.29
C LYS A 59 21.60 3.09 17.02
N GLU A 60 20.39 3.62 17.04
CA GLU A 60 19.19 2.84 16.67
C GLU A 60 18.91 2.87 15.16
N ARG A 61 17.97 2.04 14.69
CA ARG A 61 17.50 2.09 13.30
C ARG A 61 16.78 3.42 13.05
N LEU A 62 16.81 3.92 11.82
CA LEU A 62 16.01 5.09 11.44
C LEU A 62 14.57 4.66 11.23
N ASP A 63 13.65 5.28 11.96
CA ASP A 63 12.20 5.07 11.80
C ASP A 63 11.52 6.35 11.28
N GLY A 64 10.37 6.20 10.64
CA GLY A 64 9.61 7.33 10.11
C GLY A 64 8.17 7.02 9.76
N GLU A 65 7.52 8.02 9.17
CA GLU A 65 6.14 7.93 8.66
C GLU A 65 6.00 8.51 7.26
N ILE A 66 5.10 7.92 6.47
CA ILE A 66 4.75 8.45 5.14
C ILE A 66 3.74 9.58 5.29
N ILE A 67 4.13 10.76 4.79
CA ILE A 67 3.27 11.94 4.76
C ILE A 67 2.34 11.88 3.55
N ARG A 68 2.89 11.57 2.38
CA ARG A 68 2.13 11.47 1.13
C ARG A 68 2.86 10.65 0.06
N VAL A 69 2.07 10.11 -0.86
CA VAL A 69 2.57 9.47 -2.08
C VAL A 69 2.72 10.53 -3.17
N LEU A 70 3.92 10.66 -3.71
CA LEU A 70 4.25 11.58 -4.80
C LEU A 70 3.98 10.94 -6.15
N TRP A 71 4.33 9.66 -6.30
CA TRP A 71 4.11 8.91 -7.53
C TRP A 71 3.77 7.44 -7.25
N ARG A 72 2.79 6.91 -7.97
CA ARG A 72 2.30 5.53 -7.83
C ARG A 72 3.02 4.61 -8.80
N ALA A 73 3.70 3.58 -8.29
CA ALA A 73 4.37 2.60 -9.15
C ALA A 73 3.41 1.62 -9.80
N LYS A 74 2.34 1.23 -9.08
CA LYS A 74 1.39 0.21 -9.54
C LYS A 74 0.00 0.46 -8.97
N MET A 75 -1.00 0.39 -9.83
CA MET A 75 -2.42 0.55 -9.46
C MET A 75 -3.28 -0.66 -9.85
N GLU A 76 -2.71 -1.66 -10.54
CA GLU A 76 -3.42 -2.84 -11.03
C GLU A 76 -2.87 -4.11 -10.41
N PHE A 77 -3.75 -4.97 -9.92
CA PHE A 77 -3.41 -6.15 -9.14
C PHE A 77 -4.17 -7.35 -9.66
N VAL A 78 -3.50 -8.50 -9.70
CA VAL A 78 -4.18 -9.78 -9.85
C VAL A 78 -4.53 -10.27 -8.46
N GLY A 79 -5.75 -10.75 -8.29
CA GLY A 79 -6.19 -11.32 -7.04
C GLY A 79 -7.37 -12.27 -7.19
N THR A 80 -7.75 -12.86 -6.06
CA THR A 80 -8.86 -13.81 -5.97
C THR A 80 -10.06 -13.12 -5.33
N VAL A 81 -11.22 -13.27 -5.96
CA VAL A 81 -12.49 -12.78 -5.43
C VAL A 81 -12.85 -13.59 -4.17
N ASP A 82 -13.01 -12.89 -3.05
CA ASP A 82 -13.57 -13.39 -1.80
C ASP A 82 -14.94 -12.76 -1.57
N LYS A 83 -16.00 -13.56 -1.78
CA LYS A 83 -17.37 -13.20 -1.46
C LYS A 83 -17.73 -13.75 -0.10
N ARG A 84 -17.81 -12.87 0.91
CA ARG A 84 -18.30 -13.26 2.24
C ARG A 84 -19.80 -13.60 2.16
N LYS A 85 -20.20 -14.74 2.73
CA LYS A 85 -21.59 -15.22 2.70
C LYS A 85 -22.53 -14.17 3.31
N GLY A 86 -23.64 -13.86 2.63
CA GLY A 86 -24.68 -12.96 3.13
C GLY A 86 -24.49 -11.47 2.80
N ASN A 87 -23.36 -11.06 2.22
CA ASN A 87 -23.08 -9.66 1.89
C ASN A 87 -23.03 -9.42 0.38
N ALA A 88 -23.55 -8.27 -0.07
CA ALA A 88 -23.37 -7.77 -1.43
C ALA A 88 -21.92 -7.34 -1.72
N ILE A 89 -21.09 -7.27 -0.68
CA ILE A 89 -19.73 -6.77 -0.68
C ILE A 89 -18.77 -7.90 -1.09
N SER A 90 -17.94 -7.62 -2.10
CA SER A 90 -16.86 -8.50 -2.53
C SER A 90 -15.51 -7.84 -2.23
N PHE A 91 -14.55 -8.65 -1.79
CA PHE A 91 -13.15 -8.25 -1.68
C PHE A 91 -12.32 -9.00 -2.70
N ILE A 92 -11.23 -8.38 -3.16
CA ILE A 92 -10.19 -9.05 -3.93
C ILE A 92 -8.99 -9.20 -3.03
N VAL A 93 -8.62 -10.45 -2.75
CA VAL A 93 -7.39 -10.81 -2.05
C VAL A 93 -6.26 -10.83 -3.07
N PRO A 94 -5.30 -9.89 -3.03
CA PRO A 94 -4.21 -9.81 -4.00
C PRO A 94 -3.28 -11.03 -3.91
N ASP A 95 -2.74 -11.42 -5.06
CA ASP A 95 -1.76 -12.48 -5.15
C ASP A 95 -0.38 -12.02 -4.67
N ASP A 96 -0.01 -10.78 -5.03
CA ASP A 96 1.20 -10.13 -4.53
C ASP A 96 1.01 -9.72 -3.07
N LYS A 97 1.68 -10.43 -2.15
CA LYS A 97 1.55 -10.21 -0.71
C LYS A 97 2.12 -8.87 -0.22
N ARG A 98 2.84 -8.14 -1.07
CA ARG A 98 3.27 -6.77 -0.76
C ARG A 98 2.12 -5.77 -0.84
N MET A 99 1.01 -6.16 -1.49
CA MET A 99 -0.28 -5.50 -1.30
C MET A 99 -0.87 -5.98 0.03
N TYR A 100 -0.62 -5.21 1.08
CA TYR A 100 -0.86 -5.57 2.48
C TYR A 100 -2.33 -5.43 2.93
N THR A 101 -3.24 -5.14 2.00
CA THR A 101 -4.67 -5.01 2.29
C THR A 101 -5.51 -5.53 1.13
N ASP A 102 -6.71 -5.99 1.44
CA ASP A 102 -7.67 -6.42 0.44
C ASP A 102 -8.28 -5.23 -0.29
N ILE A 103 -8.65 -5.43 -1.56
CA ILE A 103 -9.27 -4.38 -2.38
C ILE A 103 -10.79 -4.57 -2.36
N PHE A 104 -11.51 -3.56 -1.89
CA PHE A 104 -12.97 -3.56 -1.86
C PHE A 104 -13.54 -3.33 -3.26
N ILE A 105 -14.56 -4.10 -3.64
CA ILE A 105 -15.30 -3.93 -4.89
C ILE A 105 -16.74 -3.54 -4.57
N SER A 106 -17.22 -2.48 -5.21
CA SER A 106 -18.59 -2.00 -5.03
C SER A 106 -19.62 -3.06 -5.43
N PRO A 107 -20.83 -3.04 -4.83
CA PRO A 107 -21.90 -3.99 -5.19
C PRO A 107 -22.24 -4.02 -6.68
N ALA A 108 -22.10 -2.90 -7.38
CA ALA A 108 -22.35 -2.80 -8.82
C ALA A 108 -21.39 -3.68 -9.64
N GLU A 109 -20.11 -3.73 -9.27
CA GLU A 109 -19.10 -4.57 -9.93
C GLU A 109 -19.12 -6.01 -9.40
N SER A 110 -19.60 -6.23 -8.16
CA SER A 110 -19.72 -7.54 -7.49
C SER A 110 -20.54 -8.55 -8.31
N GLY A 111 -21.55 -8.10 -9.07
CA GLY A 111 -22.38 -8.98 -9.92
C GLY A 111 -21.63 -9.64 -11.09
N ARG A 112 -20.48 -9.08 -11.50
CA ARG A 112 -19.71 -9.54 -12.67
C ARG A 112 -18.77 -10.71 -12.38
N VAL A 113 -18.58 -11.03 -11.10
CA VAL A 113 -17.59 -12.02 -10.65
C VAL A 113 -18.21 -13.07 -9.76
N ARG A 114 -17.60 -14.25 -9.72
CA ARG A 114 -17.99 -15.33 -8.81
C ARG A 114 -16.92 -15.50 -7.73
N ASN A 115 -17.32 -16.09 -6.60
CA ASN A 115 -16.37 -16.41 -5.54
C ASN A 115 -15.26 -17.33 -6.07
N ASN A 116 -14.03 -17.16 -5.57
CA ASN A 116 -12.84 -17.89 -6.00
C ASN A 116 -12.45 -17.69 -7.48
N TRP A 117 -12.91 -16.63 -8.13
CA TRP A 117 -12.41 -16.26 -9.46
C TRP A 117 -11.16 -15.39 -9.36
N LYS A 118 -10.23 -15.58 -10.28
CA LYS A 118 -9.09 -14.71 -10.51
C LYS A 118 -9.52 -13.52 -11.37
N VAL A 119 -9.10 -12.33 -10.97
CA VAL A 119 -9.41 -11.08 -11.66
C VAL A 119 -8.19 -10.17 -11.68
N LEU A 120 -8.13 -9.32 -12.71
CA LEU A 120 -7.33 -8.11 -12.71
C LEU A 120 -8.20 -6.96 -12.20
N VAL A 121 -7.78 -6.31 -11.12
CA VAL A 121 -8.46 -5.18 -10.48
C VAL A 121 -7.56 -3.95 -10.51
N ARG A 122 -8.14 -2.77 -10.73
CA ARG A 122 -7.45 -1.49 -10.61
C ARG A 122 -7.98 -0.72 -9.41
N ILE A 123 -7.10 -0.21 -8.55
CA ILE A 123 -7.50 0.72 -7.49
C ILE A 123 -7.96 2.03 -8.14
N ILE A 124 -9.14 2.51 -7.74
CA ILE A 124 -9.70 3.79 -8.21
C ILE A 124 -9.72 4.84 -7.11
N LYS A 125 -9.74 4.42 -5.83
CA LYS A 125 -9.75 5.34 -4.69
C LYS A 125 -9.12 4.72 -3.46
N TRP A 126 -8.24 5.47 -2.79
CA TRP A 126 -7.72 5.16 -1.46
C TRP A 126 -7.27 6.45 -0.78
N ASP A 127 -8.20 7.07 -0.07
CA ASP A 127 -8.02 8.36 0.62
C ASP A 127 -7.81 8.19 2.13
N ASP A 128 -8.35 7.12 2.71
CA ASP A 128 -8.24 6.83 4.14
C ASP A 128 -7.41 5.56 4.37
N PRO A 129 -6.23 5.65 5.01
CA PRO A 129 -5.37 4.50 5.28
C PRO A 129 -5.99 3.48 6.25
N LYS A 130 -7.03 3.88 7.00
CA LYS A 130 -7.76 2.96 7.90
C LYS A 130 -8.81 2.12 7.15
N LYS A 131 -9.06 2.40 5.88
CA LYS A 131 -10.02 1.70 5.03
C LYS A 131 -9.31 0.89 3.95
N ASN A 132 -10.01 -0.11 3.43
CA ASN A 132 -9.60 -0.81 2.22
C ASN A 132 -9.69 0.13 1.01
N PRO A 133 -8.74 0.04 0.06
CA PRO A 133 -8.85 0.72 -1.22
C PRO A 133 -10.07 0.22 -1.99
N GLU A 134 -10.74 1.13 -2.68
CA GLU A 134 -11.80 0.80 -3.64
C GLU A 134 -11.19 0.47 -5.00
N GLY A 135 -11.61 -0.65 -5.57
CA GLY A 135 -11.16 -1.13 -6.86
C GLY A 135 -12.28 -1.32 -7.87
N ARG A 136 -11.89 -1.34 -9.14
CA ARG A 136 -12.72 -1.68 -10.29
C ARG A 136 -12.15 -2.90 -11.00
N ILE A 137 -13.01 -3.86 -11.34
CA ILE A 137 -12.59 -5.02 -12.11
C ILE A 137 -12.26 -4.58 -13.53
N VAL A 138 -11.01 -4.81 -13.95
CA VAL A 138 -10.54 -4.55 -15.32
C VAL A 138 -10.82 -5.76 -16.19
N LYS A 139 -10.52 -6.97 -15.68
CA LYS A 139 -10.68 -8.22 -16.44
C LYS A 139 -10.95 -9.40 -15.51
N VAL A 140 -11.86 -10.27 -15.92
CA VAL A 140 -12.02 -11.59 -15.30
C VAL A 140 -11.07 -12.57 -15.98
N LEU A 141 -10.23 -13.23 -15.19
CA LEU A 141 -9.23 -14.19 -15.69
C LEU A 141 -9.77 -15.62 -15.68
N GLY A 142 -10.69 -15.95 -14.77
CA GLY A 142 -11.37 -17.24 -14.72
C GLY A 142 -11.43 -17.83 -13.31
N LYS A 143 -11.74 -19.12 -13.20
CA LYS A 143 -11.75 -19.82 -11.91
C LYS A 143 -10.32 -19.99 -11.39
N LYS A 144 -10.09 -19.78 -10.09
CA LYS A 144 -8.85 -20.17 -9.43
C LYS A 144 -8.66 -21.69 -9.58
N GLY A 145 -7.62 -22.07 -10.32
CA GLY A 145 -7.12 -23.43 -10.45
C GLY A 145 -5.95 -23.65 -9.52
#